data_AF-A0ABD0P5J9-F1
#
_entry.id   AF-A0ABD0P5J9-F1
#
_cell.length_a   1.000
_cell.length_b   1.000
_cell.length_c   1.000
_cell.angle_alpha   90.00
_cell.angle_beta   90.00
_cell.angle_gamma   90.00
#
_symmetry.space_group_name_H-M   'P 1'
#
loop_
_entity.id
_entity.type
_entity.pdbx_description
1 polymer ?
#
loop_
_entity_poly.entity_id
_entity_poly.type
_entity_poly.pdbx_seq_one_letter_code
_entity_poly.pdbx_strand_id
1 'polypeptide(L)'
;MSDSGGGEDGGGGMEVSAAVQTVADPSVLQKHIRKLVPLLLEDGGDAPASLESALEEKSALEQMRKFLSDPQIHSILVERSALK
;
A
#
# COMPACT_ATOMS: atom_id res chain seq x y z
N MET A 1 -33.56 -51.21 -12.34
CA MET A 1 -32.26 -50.59 -12.05
C MET A 1 -32.50 -49.49 -11.04
N SER A 2 -31.92 -49.66 -9.86
CA SER A 2 -31.70 -48.74 -8.73
C SER A 2 -31.16 -47.38 -9.20
N ASP A 3 -31.15 -46.26 -8.50
CA ASP A 3 -31.64 -45.72 -7.22
C ASP A 3 -31.34 -44.19 -7.29
N SER A 4 -31.95 -43.43 -6.37
CA SER A 4 -31.57 -42.12 -5.80
C SER A 4 -30.20 -41.50 -6.19
N GLY A 5 -29.97 -40.20 -6.28
CA GLY A 5 -30.49 -39.06 -5.51
C GLY A 5 -29.48 -37.88 -5.66
N GLY A 6 -29.76 -36.75 -4.99
CA GLY A 6 -29.04 -35.46 -5.08
C GLY A 6 -27.51 -35.55 -4.95
N GLY A 7 -26.72 -34.64 -5.52
CA GLY A 7 -26.80 -33.19 -5.35
C GLY A 7 -25.77 -32.82 -4.29
N GLU A 8 -24.62 -32.27 -4.66
CA GLU A 8 -23.73 -31.57 -3.73
C GLU A 8 -22.73 -30.67 -4.48
N ASP A 9 -22.80 -29.43 -4.05
CA ASP A 9 -22.13 -28.23 -4.48
C ASP A 9 -20.65 -28.30 -4.08
N GLY A 10 -19.76 -28.50 -5.05
CA GLY A 10 -18.31 -28.59 -4.83
C GLY A 10 -17.60 -27.25 -5.01
N GLY A 11 -18.21 -26.17 -4.53
CA GLY A 11 -17.63 -24.82 -4.48
C GLY A 11 -16.43 -24.78 -3.53
N GLY A 12 -15.28 -25.26 -4.00
CA GLY A 12 -13.97 -25.10 -3.36
C GLY A 12 -13.47 -23.66 -3.47
N GLY A 13 -14.31 -22.68 -3.15
CA GLY A 13 -13.86 -21.34 -2.84
C GLY A 13 -13.13 -21.43 -1.51
N MET A 14 -11.81 -21.49 -1.54
CA MET A 14 -11.00 -21.30 -0.34
C MET A 14 -11.37 -19.93 0.20
N GLU A 15 -12.22 -19.90 1.21
CA GLU A 15 -12.60 -18.68 1.90
C GLU A 15 -11.33 -18.16 2.54
N VAL A 16 -10.64 -17.27 1.82
CA VAL A 16 -9.61 -16.41 2.39
C VAL A 16 -10.39 -15.60 3.39
N SER A 17 -10.43 -16.10 4.64
CA SER A 17 -10.86 -15.33 5.78
C SER A 17 -10.00 -14.07 5.73
N ALA A 18 -10.60 -12.98 5.26
CA ALA A 18 -9.96 -11.68 5.20
C ALA A 18 -9.67 -11.33 6.65
N ALA A 19 -8.49 -11.73 7.13
CA ALA A 19 -8.01 -11.33 8.43
C ALA A 19 -8.04 -9.82 8.40
N VAL A 20 -8.93 -9.24 9.21
CA VAL A 20 -9.07 -7.79 9.31
C VAL A 20 -7.78 -7.30 9.97
N GLN A 21 -6.76 -7.07 9.15
CA GLN A 21 -5.55 -6.40 9.57
C GLN A 21 -5.89 -4.93 9.70
N THR A 22 -5.55 -4.37 10.86
CA THR A 22 -5.62 -2.93 11.09
C THR A 22 -4.75 -2.23 10.05
N VAL A 23 -5.37 -1.47 9.17
CA VAL A 23 -4.68 -0.65 8.17
C VAL A 23 -3.78 0.34 8.91
N ALA A 24 -2.51 0.45 8.48
CA ALA A 24 -1.58 1.39 9.08
C ALA A 24 -2.02 2.84 8.83
N ASP A 25 -1.77 3.73 9.79
CA ASP A 25 -1.92 5.16 9.55
C ASP A 25 -0.86 5.63 8.52
N PRO A 26 -1.21 6.56 7.59
CA PRO A 26 -0.26 7.09 6.62
C PRO A 26 1.05 7.61 7.23
N SER A 27 1.04 8.10 8.47
CA SER A 27 2.24 8.55 9.19
C SER A 27 3.30 7.46 9.34
N VAL A 28 2.90 6.18 9.42
CA VAL A 28 3.82 5.04 9.49
C VAL A 28 4.61 4.93 8.18
N LEU A 29 3.90 5.03 7.04
CA LEU A 29 4.51 5.01 5.72
C LEU A 29 5.39 6.24 5.50
N GLN A 30 4.90 7.44 5.85
CA GLN A 30 5.70 8.67 5.78
C GLN A 30 7.00 8.56 6.60
N LYS A 31 6.93 8.04 7.83
CA LYS A 31 8.13 7.80 8.67
C LYS A 31 9.09 6.80 8.04
N HIS A 32 8.60 5.81 7.32
CA HIS A 32 9.46 4.89 6.58
C HIS A 32 10.13 5.58 5.39
N ILE A 33 9.36 6.31 4.59
CA ILE A 33 9.86 7.07 3.42
C ILE A 33 10.93 8.08 3.84
N ARG A 34 10.73 8.84 4.93
CA ARG A 34 11.71 9.80 5.47
C ARG A 34 13.07 9.20 5.78
N LYS A 35 13.11 7.93 6.19
CA LYS A 35 14.37 7.22 6.46
C LYS A 35 14.96 6.60 5.20
N LEU A 36 14.12 6.11 4.30
CA LEU A 36 14.55 5.32 3.16
C LEU A 36 14.99 6.18 1.97
N VAL A 37 14.27 7.26 1.69
CA VAL A 37 14.53 8.10 0.51
C VAL A 37 15.92 8.73 0.54
N PRO A 38 16.40 9.32 1.66
CA PRO A 38 17.75 9.88 1.69
C PRO A 38 18.83 8.84 1.41
N LEU A 39 18.61 7.58 1.78
CA LEU A 39 19.57 6.49 1.56
C LEU A 39 19.59 5.98 0.10
N LEU A 40 18.50 6.17 -0.65
CA LEU A 40 18.35 5.62 -2.00
C LEU A 40 18.45 6.66 -3.11
N LEU A 41 17.98 7.88 -2.86
CA LEU A 41 17.84 8.94 -3.88
C LEU A 41 18.73 10.16 -3.58
N GLU A 42 19.42 10.17 -2.44
CA GLU A 42 20.40 11.18 -2.04
C GLU A 42 21.68 10.48 -1.53
N ASP A 43 22.64 11.25 -1.03
CA ASP A 43 23.88 10.76 -0.41
C ASP A 43 23.71 10.44 1.10
N GLY A 44 22.52 10.00 1.51
CA GLY A 44 22.15 9.77 2.90
C GLY A 44 21.76 11.05 3.66
N GLY A 45 21.74 10.96 4.99
CA GLY A 45 21.39 12.07 5.89
C GLY A 45 19.89 12.19 6.18
N ASP A 46 19.47 13.41 6.51
CA ASP A 46 18.09 13.73 6.86
C ASP A 46 17.21 13.89 5.60
N ALA A 47 15.90 13.75 5.79
CA ALA A 47 14.92 13.98 4.74
C ALA A 47 15.02 15.42 4.19
N PRO A 48 15.17 15.62 2.87
CA PRO A 48 15.21 16.96 2.30
C PRO A 48 13.85 17.65 2.43
N ALA A 49 13.85 18.98 2.51
CA ALA A 49 12.62 19.77 2.67
C ALA A 49 11.61 19.57 1.54
N SER A 50 12.09 19.28 0.32
CA SER A 50 11.24 18.93 -0.83
C SER A 50 10.48 17.62 -0.60
N LEU A 51 11.11 16.62 0.01
CA LEU A 51 10.46 15.37 0.39
C LEU A 51 9.42 15.61 1.49
N GLU A 52 9.75 16.40 2.52
CA GLU A 52 8.78 16.74 3.57
C GLU A 52 7.54 17.43 3.00
N SER A 53 7.75 18.41 2.12
CA SER A 53 6.66 19.12 1.43
C SER A 53 5.80 18.15 0.61
N ALA A 54 6.42 17.25 -0.17
CA ALA A 54 5.71 16.26 -0.96
C ALA A 54 4.90 15.27 -0.09
N LEU A 55 5.41 14.89 1.08
CA LEU A 55 4.69 14.00 2.02
C LEU A 55 3.49 14.68 2.69
N GLU A 56 3.49 16.00 2.79
CA GLU A 56 2.41 16.80 3.37
C GLU A 56 1.34 17.20 2.35
N GLU A 57 1.61 17.03 1.05
CA GLU A 57 0.62 17.31 0.01
C GLU A 57 -0.65 16.47 0.20
N LYS A 58 -1.81 17.13 0.05
CA LYS A 58 -3.12 16.48 0.18
C LYS A 58 -3.27 15.30 -0.79
N SER A 59 -2.78 15.46 -2.03
CA SER A 59 -2.74 14.42 -3.06
C SER A 59 -1.94 13.20 -2.61
N ALA A 60 -0.73 13.40 -2.09
CA ALA A 60 0.13 12.33 -1.59
C ALA A 60 -0.52 11.61 -0.39
N LEU A 61 -1.12 12.34 0.55
CA LEU A 61 -1.86 11.76 1.66
C LEU A 61 -3.05 10.90 1.21
N GLU A 62 -3.81 11.37 0.22
CA GLU A 62 -4.91 10.58 -0.36
C GLU A 62 -4.40 9.33 -1.09
N GLN A 63 -3.31 9.45 -1.85
CA GLN A 63 -2.69 8.31 -2.53
C GLN A 63 -2.12 7.28 -1.54
N MET A 64 -1.45 7.71 -0.46
CA MET A 64 -0.96 6.83 0.59
C MET A 64 -2.11 6.11 1.30
N ARG A 65 -3.22 6.81 1.62
CA ARG A 65 -4.41 6.16 2.20
C ARG A 65 -4.95 5.09 1.27
N LYS A 66 -5.13 5.42 -0.01
CA LYS A 66 -5.58 4.49 -1.05
C LYS A 66 -4.67 3.27 -1.14
N PHE A 67 -3.35 3.46 -1.23
CA PHE A 67 -2.38 2.35 -1.25
C PHE A 67 -2.46 1.46 -0.01
N LEU A 68 -2.72 2.02 1.17
CA LEU A 68 -2.80 1.26 2.42
C LEU A 68 -4.14 0.52 2.59
N SER A 69 -5.24 1.03 2.04
CA SER A 69 -6.59 0.52 2.29
C SER A 69 -7.27 -0.16 1.10
N ASP A 70 -6.91 0.19 -0.13
CA ASP A 70 -7.51 -0.33 -1.36
C ASP A 70 -6.69 -1.52 -1.88
N PRO A 71 -7.22 -2.75 -1.84
CA PRO A 71 -6.49 -3.93 -2.28
C PRO A 71 -6.12 -3.93 -3.77
N GLN A 72 -6.70 -3.05 -4.59
CA GLN A 72 -6.38 -2.97 -6.03
C GLN A 72 -5.15 -2.08 -6.31
N ILE A 73 -4.68 -1.33 -5.30
CA ILE A 73 -3.58 -0.38 -5.45
C ILE A 73 -2.31 -0.98 -4.86
N HIS A 74 -1.46 -1.51 -5.73
CA HIS A 74 -0.27 -2.29 -5.32
C HIS A 74 1.04 -1.50 -5.31
N SER A 75 1.03 -0.22 -5.71
CA SER A 75 2.26 0.56 -5.83
C SER A 75 2.06 2.04 -5.57
N ILE A 76 3.08 2.66 -5.00
CA ILE A 76 3.29 4.12 -5.01
C ILE A 76 4.66 4.41 -5.62
N LEU A 77 4.82 5.59 -6.22
CA LEU A 77 6.10 6.06 -6.71
C LEU A 77 6.53 7.28 -5.90
N VAL A 78 7.77 7.27 -5.44
CA VAL A 78 8.45 8.47 -4.94
C VAL A 78 9.38 8.95 -6.04
N GLU A 79 9.06 10.09 -6.64
CA GLU A 79 9.83 10.67 -7.74
C GLU A 79 10.65 11.86 -7.23
N ARG A 80 11.97 11.76 -7.35
CA ARG A 80 12.89 12.89 -7.17
C ARG A 80 13.22 13.48 -8.53
N SER A 81 12.56 14.56 -8.91
CA SER A 81 12.83 15.24 -10.17
C SER A 81 13.95 16.26 -9.99
N ALA A 82 15.07 16.07 -10.69
CA ALA A 82 16.09 17.10 -10.82
C ALA A 82 15.66 18.04 -11.97
N LEU A 83 15.12 19.21 -11.63
CA LEU A 83 14.93 20.27 -12.62
C LEU A 83 16.32 20.71 -13.10
N LYS A 84 16.53 20.69 -14.41
CA LYS A 84 17.70 21.32 -15.06
C LYS A 84 17.57 22.84 -15.03
#